data_AF-A0A7L3E9R3-F1
#
_entry.id   AF-A0A7L3E9R3-F1
#
_cell.length_a   1.000
_cell.length_b   1.000
_cell.length_c   1.000
_cell.angle_alpha   90.00
_cell.angle_beta   90.00
_cell.angle_gamma   90.00
#
_symmetry.space_group_name_H-M   'P 1'
#
loop_
_entity.id
_entity.type
_entity.pdbx_description
1 polymer ?
#
loop_
_entity_poly.entity_id
_entity_poly.type
_entity_poly.pdbx_seq_one_letter_code
_entity_poly.pdbx_strand_id
1 'polypeptide(L)'
;AMAVERALAIRAPHWYASHMSPRAAQRGLAAIWAAGLAFALLPLAGLGRYALQWPGTWCFISTAGGSAFAAAFAALGLLSLVVTGACNLATIEALVSRCRAKAGAAQPGPRWGRITTETLLQLLGIMCVLSACWSPLLVSMLRMLSEQGAEPCRGGSGQSQLWELPRECHLSLTAVRLASLNQILDPWVYLLLHRMLLHRMLLQRCCRAASAVSRCSNGPCRDTAGTLAQELRRSPA
;
A
#
# COMPACT_ATOMS: atom_id res chain seq x y z
N ALA A 1 -10.75 -5.45 -6.22
CA ALA A 1 -11.90 -6.07 -5.53
C ALA A 1 -11.94 -5.72 -4.04
N MET A 2 -11.00 -6.22 -3.21
CA MET A 2 -11.01 -6.00 -1.75
C MET A 2 -11.07 -4.52 -1.34
N ALA A 3 -10.33 -3.63 -2.01
CA ALA A 3 -10.35 -2.20 -1.70
C ALA A 3 -11.74 -1.57 -1.96
N VAL A 4 -12.40 -1.95 -3.05
CA VAL A 4 -13.75 -1.48 -3.40
C VAL A 4 -14.77 -1.98 -2.38
N GLU A 5 -14.69 -3.26 -2.01
CA GLU A 5 -15.54 -3.85 -0.97
C GLU A 5 -15.42 -3.09 0.36
N ARG A 6 -14.20 -2.83 0.83
CA ARG A 6 -13.94 -2.05 2.05
C ARG A 6 -14.50 -0.62 1.95
N ALA A 7 -14.28 0.04 0.82
CA ALA A 7 -14.79 1.39 0.59
C ALA A 7 -16.33 1.44 0.62
N LEU A 8 -16.99 0.49 -0.04
CA LEU A 8 -18.46 0.38 -0.04
C LEU A 8 -19.02 0.05 1.34
N ALA A 9 -18.40 -0.89 2.06
CA ALA A 9 -18.82 -1.26 3.41
C ALA A 9 -18.78 -0.06 4.38
N ILE A 10 -17.78 0.82 4.23
CA ILE A 10 -17.60 1.97 5.12
C ILE A 10 -18.44 3.16 4.65
N ARG A 11 -18.50 3.47 3.35
CA ARG A 11 -19.22 4.65 2.84
C ARG A 11 -20.72 4.45 2.69
N ALA A 12 -21.18 3.24 2.38
CA ALA A 12 -22.58 2.94 2.10
C ALA A 12 -23.06 1.65 2.82
N PRO A 13 -23.11 1.64 4.16
CA PRO A 13 -23.36 0.42 4.95
C PRO A 13 -24.73 -0.21 4.68
N HIS A 14 -25.78 0.59 4.48
CA HIS A 14 -27.13 0.07 4.19
C HIS A 14 -27.23 -0.60 2.82
N TRP A 15 -26.56 -0.03 1.80
CA TRP A 15 -26.49 -0.64 0.48
C TRP A 15 -25.64 -1.91 0.51
N TYR A 16 -24.49 -1.86 1.20
CA TYR A 16 -23.62 -3.01 1.39
C TYR A 16 -24.35 -4.18 2.07
N ALA A 17 -25.10 -3.93 3.14
CA ALA A 17 -25.84 -4.97 3.86
C ALA A 17 -26.98 -5.59 3.04
N SER A 18 -27.59 -4.84 2.12
CA SER A 18 -28.70 -5.32 1.29
C SER A 18 -28.25 -6.06 0.04
N HIS A 19 -27.11 -5.68 -0.55
CA HIS A 19 -26.65 -6.21 -1.84
C HIS A 19 -25.45 -7.16 -1.74
N MET A 20 -24.60 -7.01 -0.71
CA MET A 20 -23.40 -7.83 -0.59
C MET A 20 -23.72 -9.14 0.11
N SER A 21 -23.55 -10.24 -0.61
CA SER A 21 -23.65 -11.60 -0.07
C SER A 21 -22.36 -12.38 -0.33
N PRO A 22 -22.04 -13.42 0.47
CA PRO A 22 -20.87 -14.26 0.24
C PRO A 22 -20.86 -14.89 -1.17
N ARG A 23 -22.04 -15.26 -1.68
CA ARG A 23 -22.21 -15.80 -3.04
C ARG A 23 -21.89 -14.75 -4.11
N ALA A 24 -22.28 -13.49 -3.91
CA ALA A 24 -21.93 -12.41 -4.81
C ALA A 24 -20.42 -12.17 -4.85
N ALA A 25 -19.75 -12.20 -3.68
CA ALA A 25 -18.29 -12.10 -3.60
C ALA A 25 -17.58 -13.27 -4.30
N GLN A 26 -18.06 -14.50 -4.11
CA GLN A 26 -17.53 -15.69 -4.78
C GLN A 26 -17.68 -15.61 -6.30
N ARG A 27 -18.87 -15.20 -6.79
CA ARG A 27 -19.09 -14.98 -8.23
C ARG A 27 -18.19 -13.89 -8.79
N GLY A 28 -18.01 -12.79 -8.05
CA GLY A 28 -17.08 -11.72 -8.41
C GLY A 28 -15.64 -12.21 -8.52
N LEU A 29 -15.17 -13.02 -7.57
CA LEU A 29 -13.84 -13.61 -7.60
C LEU A 29 -13.68 -14.56 -8.80
N ALA A 30 -14.65 -15.45 -9.04
CA ALA A 30 -14.65 -16.35 -10.19
C ALA A 30 -14.63 -15.57 -11.52
N ALA A 31 -15.38 -14.47 -11.62
CA ALA A 31 -15.37 -13.60 -12.79
C ALA A 31 -14.01 -12.93 -13.01
N ILE A 32 -13.35 -12.46 -11.95
CA ILE A 32 -11.99 -11.88 -12.03
C ILE A 32 -10.98 -12.93 -12.51
N TRP A 33 -11.05 -14.16 -11.99
CA TRP A 33 -10.19 -15.26 -12.43
C TRP A 33 -10.44 -15.64 -13.89
N ALA A 34 -11.71 -15.78 -14.28
CA ALA A 34 -12.09 -16.08 -15.66
C ALA A 34 -11.63 -14.97 -16.61
N ALA A 35 -11.81 -13.70 -16.26
CA ALA A 35 -11.36 -12.56 -17.06
C ALA A 35 -9.83 -12.51 -17.18
N GLY A 36 -9.10 -12.77 -16.08
CA GLY A 36 -7.64 -12.85 -16.10
C GLY A 36 -7.11 -13.99 -16.95
N LEU A 37 -7.74 -15.17 -16.86
CA LEU A 37 -7.40 -16.32 -17.70
C LEU A 37 -7.71 -16.04 -19.17
N ALA A 38 -8.89 -15.51 -19.47
CA ALA A 38 -9.25 -15.11 -20.82
C ALA A 38 -8.22 -14.14 -21.40
N PHE A 39 -7.85 -13.09 -20.64
CA PHE A 39 -6.80 -12.14 -21.03
C PHE A 39 -5.46 -12.83 -21.30
N ALA A 40 -5.01 -13.75 -20.43
CA ALA A 40 -3.75 -14.47 -20.61
C ALA A 40 -3.73 -15.41 -21.83
N LEU A 41 -4.89 -15.87 -22.30
CA LEU A 41 -5.01 -16.75 -23.46
C LEU A 41 -5.16 -16.00 -24.80
N LEU A 42 -5.32 -14.67 -24.80
CA LEU A 42 -5.41 -13.86 -26.03
C LEU A 42 -4.29 -14.12 -27.05
N PRO A 43 -3.01 -14.28 -26.63
CA PRO A 43 -1.93 -14.60 -27.56
C PRO A 43 -2.12 -15.92 -28.32
N LEU A 44 -2.85 -16.89 -27.75
CA LEU A 44 -3.18 -18.15 -28.43
C LEU A 44 -4.24 -17.96 -29.53
N ALA A 45 -5.09 -16.96 -29.38
CA ALA A 45 -6.05 -16.52 -30.40
C ALA A 45 -5.41 -15.57 -31.44
N GLY A 46 -4.09 -15.34 -31.38
CA GLY A 46 -3.34 -14.48 -32.30
C GLY A 46 -3.26 -13.00 -31.89
N LEU A 47 -3.84 -12.61 -30.75
CA LEU A 47 -3.85 -11.23 -30.25
C LEU A 47 -2.73 -11.03 -29.20
N GLY A 48 -1.52 -10.79 -29.70
CA GLY A 48 -0.32 -10.61 -28.87
C GLY A 48 0.64 -11.80 -28.96
N ARG A 49 1.82 -11.69 -28.34
CA ARG A 49 2.85 -12.74 -28.34
C ARG A 49 3.59 -12.80 -27.01
N TYR A 50 3.86 -14.00 -26.53
CA TYR A 50 4.84 -14.25 -25.48
C TYR A 50 6.21 -14.50 -26.13
N ALA A 51 7.24 -13.84 -25.64
CA ALA A 51 8.61 -14.01 -26.10
C ALA A 51 9.55 -14.25 -24.92
N LEU A 52 10.65 -14.95 -25.19
CA LEU A 52 11.74 -15.11 -24.24
C LEU A 52 12.43 -13.76 -24.03
N GLN A 53 12.56 -13.35 -22.78
CA GLN A 53 13.14 -12.08 -22.37
C GLN A 53 14.56 -12.26 -21.82
N TRP A 54 15.40 -11.22 -21.91
CA TRP A 54 16.77 -11.26 -21.38
C TRP A 54 16.78 -11.60 -19.88
N PRO A 55 17.67 -12.49 -19.38
CA PRO A 55 18.83 -13.11 -20.04
C PRO A 55 18.52 -14.43 -20.76
N GLY A 56 17.25 -14.74 -21.02
CA GLY A 56 16.84 -16.00 -21.66
C GLY A 56 16.24 -17.03 -20.69
N THR A 57 15.91 -16.63 -19.47
CA THR A 57 15.44 -17.54 -18.40
C THR A 57 13.95 -17.41 -18.10
N TRP A 58 13.23 -16.49 -18.75
CA TRP A 58 11.83 -16.21 -18.47
C TRP A 58 11.11 -15.71 -19.72
N CYS A 59 9.82 -16.03 -19.82
CA CYS A 59 8.95 -15.61 -20.91
C CYS A 59 7.97 -14.56 -20.43
N PHE A 60 7.77 -13.52 -21.24
CA PHE A 60 6.80 -12.47 -20.93
C PHE A 60 6.22 -11.86 -22.19
N ILE A 61 5.28 -10.93 -22.00
CA ILE A 61 4.60 -10.24 -23.10
C ILE A 61 5.64 -9.49 -23.94
N SER A 62 5.61 -9.72 -25.26
CA SER A 62 6.46 -9.01 -26.21
C SER A 62 5.85 -7.66 -26.57
N THR A 63 6.62 -6.59 -26.43
CA THR A 63 6.25 -5.22 -26.84
C THR A 63 6.35 -5.02 -28.35
N ALA A 64 7.25 -5.74 -29.04
CA ALA A 64 7.50 -5.61 -30.48
C ALA A 64 6.47 -6.32 -31.38
N GLY A 65 5.82 -7.40 -30.89
CA GLY A 65 4.93 -8.25 -31.70
C GLY A 65 3.43 -8.13 -31.40
N GLY A 66 3.03 -7.15 -30.60
CA GLY A 66 1.66 -7.05 -30.08
C GLY A 66 1.46 -5.88 -29.12
N SER A 67 1.73 -4.66 -29.58
CA SER A 67 1.70 -3.42 -28.77
C SER A 67 0.36 -3.22 -28.05
N ALA A 68 -0.77 -3.56 -28.68
CA ALA A 68 -2.10 -3.46 -28.07
C ALA A 68 -2.28 -4.39 -26.85
N PHE A 69 -1.76 -5.62 -26.91
CA PHE A 69 -1.87 -6.58 -25.80
C PHE A 69 -0.99 -6.16 -24.61
N ALA A 70 0.25 -5.74 -24.90
CA ALA A 70 1.15 -5.18 -23.90
C ALA A 70 0.61 -3.88 -23.28
N ALA A 71 0.04 -2.99 -24.10
CA ALA A 71 -0.59 -1.76 -23.65
C ALA A 71 -1.81 -2.05 -22.77
N ALA A 72 -2.66 -3.00 -23.16
CA ALA A 72 -3.82 -3.41 -22.37
C ALA A 72 -3.39 -3.98 -21.01
N PHE A 73 -2.36 -4.83 -20.96
CA PHE A 73 -1.82 -5.33 -19.69
C PHE A 73 -1.34 -4.20 -18.78
N ALA A 74 -0.54 -3.28 -19.33
CA ALA A 74 -0.01 -2.16 -18.56
C ALA A 74 -1.12 -1.21 -18.07
N ALA A 75 -2.08 -0.88 -18.94
CA ALA A 75 -3.21 -0.03 -18.63
C ALA A 75 -4.15 -0.65 -17.58
N LEU A 76 -4.49 -1.94 -17.71
CA LEU A 76 -5.31 -2.66 -16.73
C LEU A 76 -4.62 -2.73 -15.36
N GLY A 77 -3.31 -2.98 -15.34
CA GLY A 77 -2.51 -2.97 -14.11
C GLY A 77 -2.52 -1.59 -13.44
N LEU A 78 -2.28 -0.52 -14.19
CA LEU A 78 -2.28 0.85 -13.67
C LEU A 78 -3.68 1.26 -13.18
N LEU A 79 -4.71 0.95 -13.95
CA LEU A 79 -6.09 1.19 -13.55
C LEU A 79 -6.40 0.46 -12.23
N SER A 80 -5.95 -0.78 -12.07
CA SER A 80 -6.11 -1.53 -10.82
C SER A 80 -5.40 -0.85 -9.64
N LEU A 81 -4.19 -0.32 -9.84
CA LEU A 81 -3.47 0.43 -8.81
C LEU A 81 -4.19 1.73 -8.45
N VAL A 82 -4.65 2.50 -9.44
CA VAL A 82 -5.39 3.76 -9.24
C VAL A 82 -6.70 3.51 -8.52
N VAL A 83 -7.50 2.54 -8.96
CA VAL A 83 -8.77 2.16 -8.30
C VAL A 83 -8.52 1.73 -6.86
N THR A 84 -7.48 0.91 -6.63
CA THR A 84 -7.11 0.47 -5.27
C THR A 84 -6.70 1.64 -4.39
N GLY A 85 -5.85 2.54 -4.90
CA GLY A 85 -5.41 3.74 -4.19
C GLY A 85 -6.57 4.68 -3.86
N ALA A 86 -7.43 4.99 -4.83
CA ALA A 86 -8.59 5.84 -4.65
C ALA A 86 -9.59 5.25 -3.64
N CYS A 87 -9.88 3.94 -3.71
CA CYS A 87 -10.76 3.29 -2.74
C CYS A 87 -10.20 3.30 -1.33
N ASN A 88 -8.89 3.04 -1.18
CA ASN A 88 -8.22 3.06 0.11
C ASN A 88 -8.18 4.47 0.69
N LEU A 89 -7.94 5.51 -0.13
CA LEU A 89 -7.99 6.91 0.29
C LEU A 89 -9.40 7.31 0.73
N ALA A 90 -10.42 6.98 -0.06
CA ALA A 90 -11.82 7.25 0.30
C ALA A 90 -12.24 6.53 1.59
N THR A 91 -11.67 5.35 1.85
CA THR A 91 -11.83 4.60 3.10
C THR A 91 -11.17 5.35 4.26
N ILE A 92 -9.91 5.77 4.10
CA ILE A 92 -9.16 6.55 5.10
C ILE A 92 -9.93 7.83 5.47
N GLU A 93 -10.39 8.60 4.48
CA GLU A 93 -11.16 9.82 4.73
C GLU A 93 -12.44 9.57 5.51
N ALA A 94 -13.19 8.51 5.16
CA ALA A 94 -14.42 8.15 5.86
C ALA A 94 -14.17 7.68 7.30
N LEU A 95 -13.06 6.98 7.56
CA LEU A 95 -12.63 6.62 8.92
C LEU A 95 -12.24 7.85 9.73
N VAL A 96 -11.45 8.76 9.14
CA VAL A 96 -10.98 9.98 9.81
C VAL A 96 -12.14 10.94 10.11
N SER A 97 -13.08 11.12 9.18
CA SER A 97 -14.25 11.99 9.39
C SER A 97 -15.14 11.47 10.52
N ARG A 98 -15.39 10.16 10.60
CA ARG A 98 -16.11 9.52 11.71
C ARG A 98 -15.39 9.67 13.04
N CYS A 99 -14.07 9.56 13.06
CA CYS A 99 -13.27 9.79 14.27
C CYS A 99 -13.36 11.24 14.74
N ARG A 100 -13.29 12.21 13.82
CA ARG A 100 -13.42 13.65 14.15
C ARG A 100 -14.82 13.99 14.65
N ALA A 101 -15.87 13.48 14.01
CA ALA A 101 -17.25 13.69 14.44
C ALA A 101 -17.51 13.12 15.86
N LYS A 102 -16.93 11.96 16.18
CA LYS A 102 -17.07 11.32 17.49
C LYS A 102 -16.20 11.97 18.59
N ALA A 103 -15.07 12.59 18.22
CA ALA A 103 -14.24 13.34 19.16
C ALA A 103 -14.95 14.60 19.73
N GLY A 104 -15.91 15.16 19.00
CA GLY A 104 -16.75 16.27 19.48
C GLY A 104 -17.92 15.86 20.38
N ALA A 105 -18.28 14.57 20.40
CA ALA A 105 -19.42 14.03 21.14
C ALA A 105 -18.96 12.85 22.02
N ALA A 106 -18.40 13.19 23.19
CA ALA A 106 -17.80 12.26 24.16
C ALA A 106 -16.60 11.46 23.62
N GLN A 107 -15.45 11.61 24.29
CA GLN A 107 -14.16 11.02 23.94
C GLN A 107 -14.30 9.56 23.41
N PRO A 108 -13.94 9.28 22.14
CA PRO A 108 -13.93 7.92 21.65
C PRO A 108 -12.90 7.12 22.47
N GLY A 109 -13.36 6.04 23.12
CA GLY A 109 -12.52 5.25 24.02
C GLY A 109 -11.21 4.81 23.35
N PRO A 110 -10.11 4.65 24.13
CA PRO A 110 -8.76 4.38 23.60
C PRO A 110 -8.64 3.13 22.70
N ARG A 111 -9.61 2.21 22.76
CA ARG A 111 -9.72 1.05 21.87
C ARG A 111 -10.14 1.44 20.43
N TRP A 112 -11.05 2.39 20.25
CA TRP A 112 -11.55 2.79 18.92
C TRP A 112 -10.49 3.55 18.10
N GLY A 113 -9.74 4.44 18.77
CA GLY A 113 -8.60 5.12 18.15
C GLY A 113 -7.51 4.16 17.71
N ARG A 114 -7.21 3.12 18.52
CA ARG A 114 -6.21 2.11 18.18
C ARG A 114 -6.60 1.30 16.94
N ILE A 115 -7.82 0.77 16.88
CA ILE A 115 -8.33 -0.01 15.73
C ILE A 115 -8.33 0.85 14.45
N THR A 116 -8.74 2.12 14.56
CA THR A 116 -8.71 3.04 13.41
C THR A 116 -7.27 3.29 12.95
N THR A 117 -6.33 3.54 13.85
CA THR A 117 -4.92 3.73 13.44
C THR A 117 -4.32 2.47 12.81
N GLU A 118 -4.62 1.28 13.32
CA GLU A 118 -4.13 0.02 12.76
C GLU A 118 -4.65 -0.21 11.34
N THR A 119 -5.95 0.03 11.11
CA THR A 119 -6.55 -0.10 9.77
C THR A 119 -6.02 0.95 8.78
N LEU A 120 -5.84 2.20 9.21
CA LEU A 120 -5.26 3.25 8.37
C LEU A 120 -3.83 2.91 7.93
N LEU A 121 -3.01 2.45 8.87
CA LEU A 121 -1.65 2.02 8.59
C LEU A 121 -1.66 0.84 7.61
N GLN A 122 -2.47 -0.19 7.86
CA GLN A 122 -2.60 -1.34 6.97
C GLN A 122 -2.95 -0.93 5.53
N LEU A 123 -3.93 -0.06 5.35
CA LEU A 123 -4.32 0.43 4.02
C LEU A 123 -3.18 1.19 3.35
N LEU A 124 -2.47 2.05 4.08
CA LEU A 124 -1.31 2.79 3.57
C LEU A 124 -0.17 1.84 3.17
N GLY A 125 0.15 0.86 4.02
CA GLY A 125 1.18 -0.13 3.75
C GLY A 125 0.89 -0.95 2.50
N ILE A 126 -0.36 -1.41 2.34
CA ILE A 126 -0.79 -2.14 1.13
C ILE A 126 -0.64 -1.25 -0.11
N MET A 127 -1.07 0.01 -0.06
CA MET A 127 -0.91 0.94 -1.19
C MET A 127 0.56 1.15 -1.56
N CYS A 128 1.42 1.36 -0.57
CA CYS A 128 2.85 1.57 -0.79
C CYS A 128 3.52 0.34 -1.39
N VAL A 129 3.26 -0.86 -0.85
CA VAL A 129 3.85 -2.11 -1.37
C VAL A 129 3.38 -2.39 -2.78
N LEU A 130 2.05 -2.32 -3.04
CA LEU A 130 1.50 -2.55 -4.37
C LEU A 130 2.11 -1.59 -5.40
N SER A 131 2.19 -0.30 -5.07
CA SER A 131 2.74 0.71 -5.96
C SER A 131 4.25 0.52 -6.18
N ALA A 132 5.03 0.25 -5.13
CA ALA A 132 6.47 0.05 -5.24
C ALA A 132 6.83 -1.20 -6.05
N CYS A 133 6.02 -2.26 -5.94
CA CYS A 133 6.25 -3.52 -6.64
C CYS A 133 5.77 -3.49 -8.10
N TRP A 134 4.57 -2.96 -8.37
CA TRP A 134 3.95 -3.07 -9.69
C TRP A 134 4.20 -1.86 -10.59
N SER A 135 4.27 -0.64 -10.04
CA SER A 135 4.44 0.57 -10.86
C SER A 135 5.71 0.57 -11.72
N PRO A 136 6.89 0.12 -11.24
CA PRO A 136 8.09 0.07 -12.07
C PRO A 136 7.89 -0.78 -13.33
N LEU A 137 7.25 -1.96 -13.20
CA LEU A 137 7.00 -2.85 -14.33
C LEU A 137 6.03 -2.23 -15.34
N LEU A 138 4.90 -1.72 -14.86
CA LEU A 138 3.84 -1.18 -15.70
C LEU A 138 4.27 0.10 -16.43
N VAL A 139 5.00 0.99 -15.74
CA VAL A 139 5.52 2.22 -16.34
C VAL A 139 6.63 1.92 -17.34
N SER A 140 7.55 1.00 -17.04
CA SER A 140 8.59 0.60 -17.99
C SER A 140 7.98 -0.02 -19.25
N MET A 141 6.95 -0.86 -19.13
CA MET A 141 6.23 -1.38 -20.30
C MET A 141 5.59 -0.28 -21.15
N LEU A 142 4.92 0.71 -20.54
CA LEU A 142 4.35 1.83 -21.29
C LEU A 142 5.42 2.68 -21.98
N ARG A 143 6.57 2.92 -21.33
CA ARG A 143 7.68 3.66 -21.94
C ARG A 143 8.25 2.93 -23.16
N MET A 144 8.44 1.61 -23.05
CA MET A 144 8.90 0.81 -24.19
C MET A 144 7.88 0.80 -25.35
N LEU A 145 6.59 0.98 -25.06
CA LEU A 145 5.54 1.10 -26.08
C LEU A 145 5.49 2.50 -26.70
N SER A 146 5.75 3.56 -25.94
CA SER A 146 5.72 4.95 -26.44
C SER A 146 6.91 5.29 -27.33
N GLU A 147 8.09 4.74 -27.03
CA GLU A 147 9.35 5.01 -27.75
C GLU A 147 9.52 4.18 -29.05
N GLN A 148 8.45 3.54 -29.55
CA GLN A 148 8.37 2.77 -30.81
C GLN A 148 9.68 2.05 -31.24
N GLY A 149 9.89 0.84 -30.71
CA GLY A 149 10.46 -0.24 -31.51
C GLY A 149 11.91 -0.67 -31.29
N ALA A 150 12.66 -0.11 -30.34
CA ALA A 150 13.94 -0.69 -29.94
C ALA A 150 13.72 -1.67 -28.79
N GLU A 151 13.56 -2.97 -29.07
CA GLU A 151 13.91 -4.01 -28.09
C GLU A 151 15.44 -4.01 -28.00
N PRO A 152 16.04 -3.33 -27.02
CA PRO A 152 17.49 -3.17 -26.99
C PRO A 152 18.17 -4.52 -26.73
N CYS A 153 17.42 -5.46 -26.15
CA CYS A 153 17.90 -6.75 -25.67
C CYS A 153 17.80 -7.90 -26.71
N ARG A 154 17.27 -7.64 -27.92
CA ARG A 154 17.08 -8.68 -28.96
C ARG A 154 18.07 -8.52 -30.12
N GLY A 155 19.36 -8.68 -29.79
CA GLY A 155 20.48 -8.93 -30.71
C GLY A 155 20.44 -8.30 -32.11
N GLY A 156 21.01 -7.10 -32.25
CA GLY A 156 21.31 -6.48 -33.54
C GLY A 156 22.64 -5.72 -33.48
N SER A 157 23.57 -6.10 -34.35
CA SER A 157 24.87 -5.46 -34.60
C SER A 157 24.68 -4.01 -35.06
N GLY A 158 24.86 -3.05 -34.15
CA GLY A 158 24.78 -1.61 -34.43
C GLY A 158 25.68 -0.84 -33.48
N GLN A 159 26.81 -0.41 -34.00
CA GLN A 159 27.91 0.26 -33.29
C GLN A 159 27.49 1.69 -32.89
N SER A 160 26.96 1.91 -31.67
CA SER A 160 26.94 3.23 -30.97
C SER A 160 26.24 3.33 -29.59
N GLN A 161 25.71 2.27 -28.96
CA GLN A 161 24.94 2.37 -27.69
C GLN A 161 25.31 1.26 -26.66
N LEU A 162 26.60 1.07 -26.36
CA LEU A 162 27.09 -0.09 -25.57
C LEU A 162 26.82 -0.02 -24.04
N TRP A 163 26.50 1.16 -23.47
CA TRP A 163 26.38 1.34 -22.01
C TRP A 163 24.94 1.50 -21.47
N GLU A 164 23.98 1.98 -22.29
CA GLU A 164 22.58 2.17 -21.87
C GLU A 164 21.74 0.88 -22.06
N LEU A 165 22.07 0.06 -23.07
CA LEU A 165 21.43 -1.24 -23.37
C LEU A 165 21.36 -2.21 -22.17
N PRO A 166 22.46 -2.46 -21.43
CA PRO A 166 22.44 -3.41 -20.32
C PRO A 166 21.58 -2.91 -19.15
N ARG A 167 21.50 -1.58 -18.95
CA ARG A 167 20.74 -0.97 -17.86
C ARG A 167 19.24 -1.14 -18.06
N GLU A 168 18.72 -0.98 -19.27
CA GLU A 168 17.29 -1.14 -19.56
C GLU A 168 16.83 -2.60 -19.46
N CYS A 169 17.65 -3.55 -19.96
CA CYS A 169 17.39 -4.98 -19.79
C CYS A 169 17.42 -5.38 -18.31
N HIS A 170 18.40 -4.86 -17.55
CA HIS A 170 18.52 -5.12 -16.12
C HIS A 170 17.39 -4.46 -15.32
N LEU A 171 16.91 -3.28 -15.75
CA LEU A 171 15.78 -2.58 -15.13
C LEU A 171 14.47 -3.35 -15.33
N SER A 172 14.22 -3.86 -16.53
CA SER A 172 13.04 -4.68 -16.82
C SER A 172 13.02 -5.96 -15.99
N LEU A 173 14.17 -6.64 -15.88
CA LEU A 173 14.32 -7.82 -15.03
C LEU A 173 14.15 -7.48 -13.54
N THR A 174 14.70 -6.35 -13.09
CA THR A 174 14.51 -5.86 -11.71
C THR A 174 13.06 -5.52 -11.43
N ALA A 175 12.35 -4.91 -12.40
CA ALA A 175 10.95 -4.57 -12.27
C ALA A 175 10.05 -5.81 -12.15
N VAL A 176 10.34 -6.87 -12.91
CA VAL A 176 9.62 -8.15 -12.76
C VAL A 176 9.92 -8.82 -11.43
N ARG A 177 11.16 -8.76 -10.94
CA ARG A 177 11.52 -9.23 -9.60
C ARG A 177 10.81 -8.44 -8.50
N LEU A 178 10.66 -7.12 -8.66
CA LEU A 178 9.88 -6.28 -7.75
C LEU A 178 8.39 -6.63 -7.80
N ALA A 179 7.86 -6.90 -8.99
CA ALA A 179 6.47 -7.35 -9.14
C ALA A 179 6.24 -8.69 -8.44
N SER A 180 7.14 -9.67 -8.58
CA SER A 180 7.02 -10.98 -7.93
C SER A 180 7.23 -10.94 -6.41
N LEU A 181 7.99 -9.95 -5.90
CA LEU A 181 8.09 -9.68 -4.47
C LEU A 181 6.74 -9.30 -3.86
N ASN A 182 5.80 -8.74 -4.63
CA ASN A 182 4.46 -8.42 -4.11
C ASN A 182 3.75 -9.67 -3.57
N GLN A 183 3.78 -10.79 -4.31
CA GLN A 183 3.14 -12.04 -3.90
C GLN A 183 3.79 -12.64 -2.65
N ILE A 184 5.10 -12.44 -2.50
CA ILE A 184 5.83 -12.85 -1.30
C ILE A 184 5.41 -11.97 -0.13
N LEU A 185 5.34 -10.65 -0.32
CA LEU A 185 5.02 -9.69 0.73
C LEU A 185 3.55 -9.75 1.15
N ASP A 186 2.61 -10.09 0.27
CA ASP A 186 1.16 -10.07 0.51
C ASP A 186 0.72 -10.72 1.85
N PRO A 187 1.13 -11.96 2.20
CA PRO A 187 0.82 -12.54 3.51
C PRO A 187 1.49 -11.82 4.68
N TRP A 188 2.65 -11.21 4.45
CA TRP A 188 3.44 -10.54 5.49
C TRP A 188 3.11 -9.06 5.65
N VAL A 189 2.49 -8.38 4.68
CA VAL A 189 2.19 -6.94 4.78
C VAL A 189 1.36 -6.67 6.03
N TYR A 190 0.42 -7.54 6.38
CA TYR A 190 -0.32 -7.42 7.64
C TYR A 190 0.58 -7.62 8.87
N LEU A 191 1.40 -8.68 8.88
CA LEU A 191 2.21 -9.09 10.04
C LEU A 191 3.40 -8.15 10.29
N LEU A 192 4.16 -7.79 9.25
CA LEU A 192 5.34 -6.94 9.31
C LEU A 192 4.97 -5.50 9.62
N LEU A 193 3.90 -4.99 9.02
CA LEU A 193 3.46 -3.62 9.28
C LEU A 193 2.92 -3.48 10.69
N HIS A 194 2.19 -4.50 11.19
CA HIS A 194 1.78 -4.56 12.59
C HIS A 194 3.00 -4.55 13.52
N ARG A 195 4.04 -5.35 13.26
CA ARG A 195 5.24 -5.42 14.13
C ARG A 195 6.15 -4.19 14.05
N MET A 196 6.51 -3.72 12.84
CA MET A 196 7.40 -2.56 12.68
C MET A 196 6.78 -1.28 13.22
N LEU A 197 5.47 -1.09 13.05
CA LEU A 197 4.78 0.11 13.53
C LEU A 197 4.34 0.01 14.98
N LEU A 198 4.01 -1.19 15.50
CA LEU A 198 3.88 -1.39 16.95
C LEU A 198 5.19 -1.04 17.64
N HIS A 199 6.33 -1.48 17.10
CA HIS A 199 7.66 -1.13 17.61
C HIS A 199 7.90 0.38 17.56
N ARG A 200 7.61 1.04 16.41
CA ARG A 200 7.78 2.49 16.25
C ARG A 200 6.84 3.30 17.16
N MET A 201 5.59 2.87 17.32
CA MET A 201 4.60 3.48 18.21
C MET A 201 4.94 3.26 19.70
N LEU A 202 5.44 2.08 20.08
CA LEU A 202 5.96 1.83 21.42
C LEU A 202 7.15 2.77 21.67
N LEU A 203 8.11 2.80 20.76
CA LEU A 203 9.30 3.65 20.89
C LEU A 203 8.90 5.13 21.02
N GLN A 204 7.98 5.60 20.20
CA GLN A 204 7.50 6.99 20.23
C GLN A 204 6.70 7.31 21.51
N ARG A 205 5.94 6.33 22.05
CA ARG A 205 5.30 6.46 23.37
C ARG A 205 6.32 6.43 24.51
N CYS A 206 7.34 5.59 24.45
CA CYS A 206 8.43 5.56 25.41
C CYS A 206 9.19 6.90 25.41
N CYS A 207 9.49 7.46 24.24
CA CYS A 207 10.11 8.78 24.12
C CYS A 207 9.21 9.91 24.64
N ARG A 208 7.89 9.84 24.39
CA ARG A 208 6.91 10.82 24.94
C ARG A 208 6.74 10.70 26.45
N ALA A 209 6.72 9.49 26.99
CA ALA A 209 6.68 9.24 28.43
C ALA A 209 8.00 9.70 29.09
N ALA A 210 9.15 9.39 28.50
CA ALA A 210 10.45 9.84 28.97
C ALA A 210 10.57 11.38 28.96
N SER A 211 10.07 12.05 27.92
CA SER A 211 10.04 13.52 27.85
C SER A 211 8.97 14.18 28.73
N ALA A 212 7.93 13.45 29.14
CA ALA A 212 6.98 13.92 30.15
C ALA A 212 7.57 13.79 31.56
N VAL A 213 8.23 12.67 31.86
CA VAL A 213 8.94 12.42 33.13
C VAL A 213 10.12 13.38 33.30
N SER A 214 10.89 13.63 32.23
CA SER A 214 11.99 14.61 32.24
C SER A 214 11.51 16.05 32.45
N ARG A 215 10.30 16.41 31.97
CA ARG A 215 9.68 17.70 32.27
C ARG A 215 9.20 17.83 33.72
N CYS A 216 8.79 16.73 34.34
CA CYS A 216 8.48 16.71 35.78
C CYS A 216 9.74 16.76 36.65
N SER A 217 10.89 16.27 36.16
CA SER A 217 12.17 16.33 36.88
C SER A 217 12.82 17.73 36.89
N ASN A 218 12.44 18.62 35.96
CA ASN A 218 12.94 19.99 35.87
C ASN A 218 11.98 21.05 36.43
N GLY A 219 10.86 20.63 37.04
CA GLY A 219 10.07 21.53 37.87
C GLY A 219 10.78 21.73 39.21
N PRO A 220 10.98 22.97 39.70
CA PRO A 220 11.54 23.15 41.04
C PRO A 220 10.63 22.43 42.04
N CYS A 221 11.22 21.51 42.81
CA CYS A 221 10.64 21.01 44.04
C CYS A 221 10.43 22.22 44.94
N ARG A 222 9.28 22.87 44.81
CA ARG A 222 8.93 24.02 45.64
C ARG A 222 8.40 23.43 46.93
N ASP A 223 9.34 23.29 47.85
CA ASP A 223 9.18 22.94 49.25
C ASP A 223 7.76 23.16 49.76
N THR A 224 6.98 22.08 49.81
CA THR A 224 5.84 21.99 50.72
C THR A 224 6.35 21.62 52.11
N ALA A 225 7.42 22.29 52.56
CA ALA A 225 8.00 22.18 53.89
C ALA A 225 7.81 23.49 54.70
N GLY A 226 7.34 24.58 54.09
CA GLY A 226 7.11 25.85 54.77
C GLY A 226 5.76 26.00 55.47
N THR A 227 4.73 25.25 55.05
CA THR A 227 3.34 25.46 55.54
C THR A 227 2.96 24.60 56.75
N LEU A 228 3.75 23.57 57.12
CA LEU A 228 3.48 22.78 58.33
C LEU A 228 4.14 23.35 59.59
N ALA A 229 5.18 24.19 59.44
CA ALA A 229 5.91 24.78 60.56
C ALA A 229 5.25 26.05 61.14
N GLN A 230 4.24 26.60 60.47
CA GLN A 230 3.57 27.84 60.87
C GLN A 230 2.18 27.62 61.51
N GLU A 231 1.56 26.45 61.33
CA GLU A 231 0.30 26.06 61.97
C GLU A 231 0.48 25.54 63.42
N LEU A 232 1.65 24.99 63.77
CA LEU A 232 1.94 24.53 65.15
C LEU A 232 2.36 25.64 66.12
N ARG A 233 2.44 26.90 65.67
CA ARG A 233 2.84 28.05 66.51
C ARG A 233 1.70 29.02 66.85
N ARG A 234 0.46 28.70 66.47
CA ARG A 234 -0.76 29.43 66.88
C ARG A 234 -1.73 28.49 67.59
N SER A 235 -1.32 27.99 68.75
CA SER A 235 -2.26 27.52 69.76
C SER A 235 -2.03 28.36 71.03
N PRO A 236 -2.84 29.40 71.28
CA PRO A 236 -2.84 30.07 72.56
C PRO A 236 -3.63 29.24 73.57
N ALA A 237 -3.02 28.97 74.72
CA ALA A 237 -3.70 28.79 75.99
C ALA A 237 -3.60 30.11 76.76
#